data_AF-A0A516NS94-F1
#
_entry.id   AF-A0A516NS94-F1
#
_cell.length_a   1.000
_cell.length_b   1.000
_cell.length_c   1.000
_cell.angle_alpha   90.00
_cell.angle_beta   90.00
_cell.angle_gamma   90.00
#
_symmetry.space_group_name_H-M   'P 1'
#
loop_
_entity.id
_entity.type
_entity.pdbx_description
1 polymer ?
#
loop_
_entity_poly.entity_id
_entity_poly.type
_entity_poly.pdbx_seq_one_letter_code
_entity_poly.pdbx_strand_id
1 'polypeptide(L)'
;MNTAKFEHVESRTHQVAETLYPIYECRVDPGPLPANTRNSAAVARLLERIHGDCVTAWCRPKQRAREALDPLVTPMPEWRCPIPADEIEAAVTAVDKARAALKAAESAHRERPSASTDATSAEALADASHILNAAMKRRGDLLRRALPEDGIIPIRVVRQFRASEEHVSALIREVTGER
;
A
#
# COMPACT_ATOMS: atom_id res chain seq x y z
N MET A 1 -25.52 -41.26 -20.88
CA MET A 1 -25.38 -39.79 -20.89
C MET A 1 -26.00 -39.23 -19.62
N ASN A 2 -25.18 -38.77 -18.68
CA ASN A 2 -25.56 -37.70 -17.75
C ASN A 2 -24.27 -37.08 -17.22
N THR A 3 -24.07 -35.83 -17.58
CA THR A 3 -22.90 -34.98 -17.29
C THR A 3 -22.90 -34.60 -15.82
N ALA A 4 -21.94 -35.14 -15.07
CA ALA A 4 -21.62 -34.62 -13.75
C ALA A 4 -21.11 -33.18 -13.91
N LYS A 5 -21.86 -32.23 -13.35
CA LYS A 5 -21.45 -30.84 -13.20
C LYS A 5 -20.20 -30.84 -12.33
N PHE A 6 -19.06 -30.51 -12.92
CA PHE A 6 -17.89 -30.11 -12.16
C PHE A 6 -18.22 -28.77 -11.52
N GLU A 7 -18.55 -28.81 -10.23
CA GLU A 7 -18.50 -27.63 -9.39
C GLU A 7 -17.08 -27.08 -9.47
N HIS A 8 -16.94 -25.91 -10.08
CA HIS A 8 -15.72 -25.12 -10.02
C HIS A 8 -15.48 -24.77 -8.55
N VAL A 9 -14.70 -25.61 -7.87
CA VAL A 9 -14.04 -25.22 -6.63
C VAL A 9 -13.13 -24.08 -7.02
N GLU A 10 -13.56 -22.85 -6.73
CA GLU A 10 -12.74 -21.64 -6.81
C GLU A 10 -11.42 -21.93 -6.12
N SER A 11 -10.39 -22.15 -6.94
CA SER A 11 -9.06 -22.40 -6.44
C SER A 11 -8.68 -21.24 -5.54
N ARG A 12 -8.22 -21.49 -4.32
CA ARG A 12 -7.66 -20.45 -3.42
C ARG A 12 -6.64 -19.53 -4.11
N THR A 13 -6.04 -19.96 -5.22
CA THR A 13 -5.19 -19.13 -6.06
C THR A 13 -5.93 -17.97 -6.76
N HIS A 14 -7.20 -18.14 -7.14
CA HIS A 14 -8.04 -17.07 -7.70
C HIS A 14 -8.43 -16.04 -6.63
N GLN A 15 -8.79 -16.47 -5.41
CA GLN A 15 -9.03 -15.54 -4.30
C GLN A 15 -7.77 -14.77 -3.88
N VAL A 16 -6.58 -15.36 -4.01
CA VAL A 16 -5.32 -14.62 -3.83
C VAL A 16 -5.08 -13.65 -5.00
N ALA A 17 -5.46 -13.99 -6.23
CA ALA A 17 -5.36 -13.10 -7.38
C ALA A 17 -6.35 -11.92 -7.31
N GLU A 18 -7.54 -12.12 -6.74
CA GLU A 18 -8.55 -11.07 -6.53
C GLU A 18 -8.29 -10.22 -5.29
N THR A 19 -7.60 -10.74 -4.28
CA THR A 19 -7.03 -9.88 -3.21
C THR A 19 -5.74 -9.17 -3.64
N LEU A 20 -5.28 -9.41 -4.88
CA LEU A 20 -4.19 -8.72 -5.56
C LEU A 20 -4.71 -7.76 -6.66
N TYR A 21 -5.90 -7.19 -6.51
CA TYR A 21 -6.27 -5.94 -7.19
C TYR A 21 -5.19 -4.86 -6.93
N PRO A 22 -4.76 -4.11 -7.94
CA PRO A 22 -4.07 -4.62 -9.10
C PRO A 22 -2.61 -4.18 -9.11
N ILE A 23 -1.74 -5.07 -9.55
CA ILE A 23 -0.37 -4.75 -9.99
C ILE A 23 -0.45 -4.06 -11.37
N TYR A 24 -1.35 -3.09 -11.55
CA TYR A 24 -1.60 -2.43 -12.85
C TYR A 24 -0.49 -1.46 -13.24
N GLU A 25 0.52 -1.27 -12.40
CA GLU A 25 1.57 -0.33 -12.71
C GLU A 25 2.94 -0.93 -12.47
N CYS A 26 3.76 -0.83 -13.51
CA CYS A 26 5.21 -1.03 -13.42
C CYS A 26 5.87 -0.13 -12.36
N ARG A 27 5.11 0.81 -11.78
CA ARG A 27 5.49 1.78 -10.76
C ARG A 27 5.53 1.24 -9.34
N VAL A 28 5.06 0.02 -9.07
CA VAL A 28 5.20 -0.58 -7.73
C VAL A 28 6.22 -1.70 -7.75
N ASP A 29 7.29 -1.58 -6.96
CA ASP A 29 8.28 -2.66 -6.78
C ASP A 29 7.78 -3.64 -5.71
N PRO A 30 7.48 -4.91 -6.07
CA PRO A 30 7.03 -5.91 -5.10
C PRO A 30 8.13 -6.34 -4.12
N GLY A 31 9.38 -5.92 -4.35
CA GLY A 31 10.55 -6.37 -3.61
C GLY A 31 10.98 -7.77 -4.01
N PRO A 32 12.04 -8.30 -3.36
CA PRO A 32 12.53 -9.64 -3.62
C PRO A 32 11.46 -10.68 -3.28
N LEU A 33 11.22 -11.62 -4.19
CA LEU A 33 10.39 -12.78 -3.92
C LEU A 33 11.23 -13.82 -3.18
N PRO A 34 10.72 -14.49 -2.13
CA PRO A 34 11.49 -15.49 -1.40
C PRO A 34 11.95 -16.60 -2.34
N ALA A 35 13.25 -16.88 -2.41
CA ALA A 35 13.74 -18.00 -3.23
C ALA A 35 13.17 -19.33 -2.72
N ASN A 36 12.94 -20.27 -3.64
CA ASN A 36 12.69 -21.69 -3.32
C ASN A 36 11.41 -22.01 -2.53
N THR A 37 10.37 -21.17 -2.59
CA THR A 37 9.02 -21.60 -2.16
C THR A 37 8.13 -21.85 -3.37
N ARG A 38 7.30 -22.90 -3.31
CA ARG A 38 6.32 -23.22 -4.36
C ARG A 38 5.41 -22.02 -4.67
N ASN A 39 5.10 -21.23 -3.66
CA ASN A 39 4.25 -20.04 -3.79
C ASN A 39 5.01 -18.89 -4.47
N SER A 40 6.29 -18.68 -4.18
CA SER A 40 7.10 -17.64 -4.82
C SER A 40 7.24 -17.85 -6.32
N ALA A 41 7.47 -19.09 -6.76
CA ALA A 41 7.57 -19.40 -8.20
C ALA A 41 6.23 -19.17 -8.92
N ALA A 42 5.10 -19.43 -8.26
CA ALA A 42 3.78 -19.15 -8.81
C ALA A 42 3.53 -17.64 -8.95
N VAL A 43 3.86 -16.85 -7.93
CA VAL A 43 3.77 -15.38 -7.97
C VAL A 43 4.70 -14.80 -9.03
N ALA A 44 5.93 -15.29 -9.14
CA ALA A 44 6.88 -14.84 -10.16
C ALA A 44 6.35 -15.12 -11.58
N ARG A 45 5.81 -16.31 -11.85
CA ARG A 45 5.18 -16.62 -13.15
C ARG A 45 3.97 -15.73 -13.44
N LEU A 46 3.20 -15.37 -12.41
CA LEU A 46 2.08 -14.44 -12.56
C LEU A 46 2.57 -13.03 -12.92
N LEU A 47 3.60 -12.53 -12.24
CA LEU A 47 4.22 -11.24 -12.54
C LEU A 47 4.83 -11.20 -13.94
N GLU A 48 5.55 -12.24 -14.37
CA GLU A 48 6.05 -12.34 -15.76
C GLU A 48 4.92 -12.34 -16.79
N ARG A 49 3.77 -12.94 -16.47
CA ARG A 49 2.60 -12.94 -17.36
C ARG A 49 1.97 -11.55 -17.44
N ILE A 50 1.73 -10.90 -16.30
CA ILE A 50 1.09 -9.57 -16.23
C ILE A 50 1.99 -8.52 -16.90
N HIS A 51 3.30 -8.60 -16.68
CA HIS A 51 4.29 -7.66 -17.24
C HIS A 51 5.02 -8.22 -18.48
N GLY A 52 4.41 -9.19 -19.16
CA GLY A 52 5.02 -9.90 -20.30
C GLY A 52 5.50 -8.96 -21.41
N ASP A 53 4.71 -7.91 -21.68
CA ASP A 53 4.99 -6.93 -22.74
C ASP A 53 5.80 -5.72 -22.25
N CYS A 54 6.05 -5.61 -20.94
CA CYS A 54 6.85 -4.51 -20.40
C CYS A 54 8.33 -4.64 -20.80
N VAL A 55 8.98 -3.51 -21.06
CA VAL A 55 10.45 -3.48 -21.25
C VAL A 55 11.12 -3.89 -19.94
N THR A 56 11.85 -5.01 -19.95
CA THR A 56 12.46 -5.57 -18.73
C THR A 56 13.37 -4.59 -18.02
N ALA A 57 14.11 -3.77 -18.74
CA ALA A 57 15.03 -2.79 -18.14
C ALA A 57 14.33 -1.77 -17.22
N TRP A 58 13.03 -1.55 -17.39
CA TRP A 58 12.27 -0.50 -16.69
C TRP A 58 11.12 -1.03 -15.82
N CYS A 59 10.89 -2.35 -15.84
CA CYS A 59 9.79 -2.97 -15.11
C CYS A 59 10.34 -3.78 -13.93
N ARG A 60 10.39 -3.15 -12.76
CA ARG A 60 10.85 -3.81 -11.53
C ARG A 60 10.05 -5.09 -11.20
N PRO A 61 8.70 -5.12 -11.32
CA PRO A 61 7.95 -6.37 -11.15
C PRO A 61 8.46 -7.52 -12.03
N LYS A 62 8.74 -7.25 -13.31
CA LYS A 62 9.27 -8.24 -14.25
C LYS A 62 10.68 -8.67 -13.90
N GLN A 63 11.53 -7.73 -13.48
CA GLN A 63 12.89 -8.04 -13.04
C GLN A 63 12.89 -8.92 -11.78
N ARG A 64 12.09 -8.58 -10.76
CA ARG A 64 11.91 -9.39 -9.53
C ARG A 64 11.36 -10.79 -9.84
N ALA A 65 10.46 -10.90 -10.81
CA ALA A 65 9.95 -12.18 -11.25
C ALA A 65 11.05 -13.05 -11.88
N ARG A 66 11.89 -12.45 -12.73
CA ARG A 66 13.03 -13.14 -13.36
C ARG A 66 14.07 -13.60 -12.35
N GLU A 67 14.43 -12.75 -11.39
CA GLU A 67 15.32 -13.12 -10.27
C GLU A 67 14.83 -14.35 -9.50
N ALA A 68 13.51 -14.49 -9.37
CA ALA A 68 12.91 -15.60 -8.65
C ALA A 68 12.77 -16.89 -9.48
N LEU A 69 12.79 -16.78 -10.81
CA LEU A 69 12.60 -17.90 -11.74
C LEU A 69 13.90 -18.41 -12.34
N ASP A 70 14.90 -17.55 -12.50
CA ASP A 70 16.18 -17.86 -13.12
C ASP A 70 17.34 -17.51 -12.16
N PRO A 71 18.06 -18.52 -11.63
CA PRO A 71 19.18 -18.30 -10.72
C PRO A 71 20.40 -17.64 -11.38
N LEU A 72 20.43 -17.52 -12.71
CA LEU A 72 21.50 -16.84 -13.45
C LEU A 72 21.28 -15.33 -13.54
N VAL A 73 20.08 -14.84 -13.23
CA VAL A 73 19.77 -13.41 -13.24
C VAL A 73 20.45 -12.75 -12.04
N THR A 74 21.20 -11.68 -12.30
CA THR A 74 21.79 -10.85 -11.24
C THR A 74 20.69 -10.16 -10.44
N PRO A 75 20.62 -10.33 -9.10
CA PRO A 75 19.61 -9.68 -8.29
C PRO A 75 19.71 -8.16 -8.32
N MET A 76 18.58 -7.49 -8.49
CA MET A 76 18.49 -6.05 -8.33
C MET A 76 18.73 -5.68 -6.86
N PRO A 77 19.51 -4.61 -6.61
CA PRO A 77 19.66 -4.06 -5.27
C PRO A 77 18.32 -3.81 -4.59
N GLU A 78 18.25 -4.13 -3.30
CA GLU A 78 17.12 -3.71 -2.49
C GLU A 78 17.22 -2.20 -2.23
N TRP A 79 16.13 -1.49 -2.53
CA TRP A 79 16.03 -0.10 -2.13
C TRP A 79 15.93 0.02 -0.60
N ARG A 80 16.65 0.99 -0.03
CA ARG A 80 16.68 1.27 1.41
C ARG A 80 16.01 2.59 1.70
N CYS A 81 15.09 2.57 2.66
CA CYS A 81 14.40 3.77 3.09
C CYS A 81 15.36 4.77 3.72
N PRO A 82 15.41 6.03 3.24
CA PRO A 82 16.23 7.07 3.86
C PRO A 82 15.65 7.55 5.19
N ILE A 83 14.37 7.29 5.44
CA ILE A 83 13.68 7.68 6.68
C ILE A 83 13.87 6.60 7.75
N PRO A 84 14.35 6.96 8.95
CA PRO A 84 14.47 6.03 10.08
C PRO A 84 13.13 5.35 10.43
N ALA A 85 13.19 4.07 10.79
CA ALA A 85 11.98 3.27 11.03
C ALA A 85 11.15 3.79 12.21
N ASP A 86 11.80 4.30 13.24
CA ASP A 86 11.19 4.94 14.41
C ASP A 86 10.45 6.24 14.06
N GLU A 87 10.99 7.03 13.12
CA GLU A 87 10.32 8.23 12.62
C GLU A 87 9.03 7.88 11.85
N ILE A 88 9.08 6.82 11.04
CA ILE A 88 7.90 6.29 10.33
C ILE A 88 6.87 5.79 11.33
N GLU A 89 7.30 4.97 12.30
CA GLU A 89 6.43 4.42 13.34
C GLU A 89 5.75 5.54 14.13
N ALA A 90 6.50 6.55 14.57
CA ALA A 90 5.96 7.70 15.29
C ALA A 90 4.90 8.45 14.46
N ALA A 91 5.12 8.63 13.15
CA ALA A 91 4.15 9.28 12.26
C ALA A 91 2.88 8.44 12.05
N VAL A 92 3.02 7.12 11.90
CA VAL A 92 1.88 6.19 11.79
C VAL A 92 1.08 6.16 13.09
N THR A 93 1.76 6.03 14.24
CA THR A 93 1.14 6.05 15.56
C THR A 93 0.42 7.38 15.83
N ALA A 94 0.96 8.51 15.38
CA ALA A 94 0.29 9.81 15.50
C ALA A 94 -1.04 9.83 14.75
N VAL A 95 -1.10 9.27 13.54
CA VAL A 95 -2.35 9.14 12.77
C VAL A 95 -3.33 8.22 13.48
N ASP A 96 -2.89 7.05 13.96
CA ASP A 96 -3.75 6.11 14.67
C ASP A 96 -4.35 6.72 15.95
N LYS A 97 -3.54 7.44 16.74
CA LYS A 97 -3.99 8.16 17.92
C LYS A 97 -4.98 9.27 17.59
N ALA A 98 -4.71 10.05 16.54
CA ALA A 98 -5.61 11.12 16.11
C ALA A 98 -6.95 10.59 15.58
N ARG A 99 -6.95 9.46 14.84
CA ARG A 99 -8.18 8.76 14.43
C ARG A 99 -8.99 8.27 15.62
N ALA A 100 -8.33 7.69 16.61
CA ALA A 100 -8.99 7.24 17.83
C ALA A 100 -9.60 8.41 18.62
N ALA A 101 -8.88 9.54 18.71
CA ALA A 101 -9.38 10.75 19.37
C ALA A 101 -10.60 11.35 18.65
N LEU A 102 -10.57 11.43 17.32
CA LEU A 102 -11.71 11.90 16.53
C LEU A 102 -12.94 10.99 16.74
N LYS A 103 -12.76 9.66 16.68
CA LYS A 103 -13.84 8.70 16.92
C LYS A 103 -14.43 8.80 18.34
N ALA A 104 -13.59 9.10 19.33
CA ALA A 104 -14.04 9.35 20.70
C ALA A 104 -14.86 10.63 20.80
N ALA A 105 -14.40 11.72 20.17
CA ALA A 105 -15.14 12.98 20.11
C ALA A 105 -16.49 12.83 19.38
N GLU A 106 -16.53 12.10 18.27
CA GLU A 106 -17.77 11.77 17.54
C GLU A 106 -18.76 10.96 18.37
N SER A 107 -18.26 10.03 19.18
CA SER A 107 -19.11 9.23 20.08
C SER A 107 -19.66 10.08 21.22
N ALA A 108 -18.82 10.89 21.85
CA ALA A 108 -19.24 11.81 22.92
C ALA A 108 -20.30 12.82 22.43
N HIS A 109 -20.14 13.34 21.21
CA HIS A 109 -21.11 14.24 20.59
C HIS A 109 -22.47 13.55 20.32
N ARG A 110 -22.46 12.29 19.89
CA ARG A 110 -23.69 11.50 19.65
C ARG A 110 -24.44 11.14 20.93
N GLU A 111 -23.73 10.86 22.02
CA GLU A 111 -24.34 10.45 23.30
C GLU A 111 -24.97 11.61 24.07
N ARG A 112 -24.61 12.87 23.78
CA ARG A 112 -25.24 14.06 24.37
C ARG A 112 -25.64 15.10 23.33
N PRO A 113 -26.68 14.83 22.51
CA PRO A 113 -27.15 15.79 21.52
C PRO A 113 -27.68 17.09 22.12
N SER A 114 -28.14 17.10 23.38
CA SER A 114 -28.60 18.33 24.05
C SER A 114 -27.47 19.27 24.48
N ALA A 115 -26.21 18.80 24.48
CA ALA A 115 -25.02 19.64 24.59
C ALA A 115 -24.54 20.17 23.21
N SER A 116 -25.30 19.95 22.13
CA SER A 116 -24.97 20.42 20.76
C SER A 116 -25.03 21.94 20.58
N THR A 117 -25.44 22.69 21.61
CA THR A 117 -25.30 24.15 21.68
C THR A 117 -24.08 24.60 22.49
N ASP A 118 -23.37 23.67 23.15
CA ASP A 118 -22.09 23.98 23.80
C ASP A 118 -21.02 24.08 22.72
N ALA A 119 -20.54 25.30 22.47
CA ALA A 119 -19.41 25.61 21.60
C ALA A 119 -18.23 24.64 21.84
N THR A 120 -18.02 24.24 23.10
CA THR A 120 -17.02 23.28 23.56
C THR A 120 -17.08 21.90 22.86
N SER A 121 -18.28 21.37 22.53
CA SER A 121 -18.38 20.07 21.86
C SER A 121 -18.04 20.16 20.36
N ALA A 122 -18.43 21.25 19.71
CA ALA A 122 -18.09 21.50 18.32
C ALA A 122 -16.60 21.83 18.16
N GLU A 123 -16.03 22.61 19.08
CA GLU A 123 -14.60 22.91 19.15
C GLU A 123 -13.77 21.64 19.34
N ALA A 124 -14.16 20.74 20.25
CA ALA A 124 -13.44 19.47 20.44
C ALA A 124 -13.43 18.57 19.18
N LEU A 125 -14.52 18.55 18.40
CA LEU A 125 -14.56 17.84 17.12
C LEU A 125 -13.67 18.50 16.06
N ALA A 126 -13.73 19.83 15.96
CA ALA A 126 -12.89 20.60 15.04
C ALA A 126 -11.41 20.41 15.35
N ASP A 127 -11.02 20.47 16.62
CA ASP A 127 -9.65 20.26 17.08
C ASP A 127 -9.16 18.84 16.79
N ALA A 128 -9.97 17.82 17.10
CA ALA A 128 -9.63 16.43 16.80
C ALA A 128 -9.44 16.18 15.29
N SER A 129 -10.30 16.79 14.47
CA SER A 129 -10.18 16.76 13.00
C SER A 129 -8.93 17.47 12.51
N HIS A 130 -8.62 18.66 13.05
CA HIS A 130 -7.41 19.40 12.71
C HIS A 130 -6.13 18.62 13.07
N ILE A 131 -6.09 18.00 14.26
CA ILE A 131 -4.98 17.15 14.69
C ILE A 131 -4.81 15.95 13.74
N LEU A 132 -5.91 15.30 13.35
CA LEU A 132 -5.85 14.20 12.39
C LEU A 132 -5.30 14.65 11.03
N ASN A 133 -5.79 15.77 10.50
CA ASN A 133 -5.31 16.32 9.23
C ASN A 133 -3.82 16.65 9.28
N ALA A 134 -3.35 17.26 10.37
CA ALA A 134 -1.94 17.56 10.57
C ALA A 134 -1.08 16.28 10.64
N ALA A 135 -1.54 15.25 11.36
CA ALA A 135 -0.86 13.96 11.44
C ALA A 135 -0.81 13.25 10.08
N MET A 136 -1.93 13.25 9.33
CA MET A 136 -2.00 12.69 7.98
C MET A 136 -1.08 13.41 7.01
N LYS A 137 -1.04 14.75 7.06
CA LYS A 137 -0.14 15.56 6.24
C LYS A 137 1.32 15.23 6.54
N ARG A 138 1.72 15.21 7.82
CA ARG A 138 3.09 14.87 8.22
C ARG A 138 3.49 13.48 7.73
N ARG A 139 2.62 12.47 7.90
CA ARG A 139 2.87 11.12 7.40
C ARG A 139 3.01 11.10 5.88
N GLY A 140 2.16 11.83 5.15
CA GLY A 140 2.22 11.95 3.70
C GLY A 140 3.50 12.64 3.22
N ASP A 141 3.97 13.67 3.90
CA ASP A 141 5.22 14.36 3.59
C ASP A 141 6.44 13.43 3.78
N LEU A 142 6.44 12.64 4.86
CA LEU A 142 7.48 11.63 5.09
C LEU A 142 7.43 10.51 4.05
N LEU A 143 6.23 10.07 3.67
CA LEU A 143 6.03 9.07 2.63
C LEU A 143 6.62 9.54 1.30
N ARG A 144 6.34 10.79 0.89
CA ARG A 144 6.93 11.38 -0.33
C ARG A 144 8.46 11.46 -0.27
N ARG A 145 9.03 11.87 0.87
CA ARG A 145 10.49 11.90 1.09
C ARG A 145 11.13 10.51 1.12
N ALA A 146 10.33 9.48 1.41
CA ALA A 146 10.77 8.09 1.38
C ALA A 146 10.67 7.47 -0.01
N LEU A 147 10.25 8.16 -1.07
CA LEU A 147 10.19 7.57 -2.41
C LEU A 147 11.55 7.66 -3.12
N PRO A 148 11.91 6.66 -3.95
CA PRO A 148 13.07 6.76 -4.84
C PRO A 148 12.86 7.82 -5.94
N GLU A 149 13.95 8.40 -6.43
CA GLU A 149 13.93 9.43 -7.48
C GLU A 149 13.42 8.93 -8.83
N ASP A 150 13.55 7.62 -9.11
CA ASP A 150 13.09 7.02 -10.36
C ASP A 150 11.57 6.82 -10.42
N GLY A 151 10.87 7.19 -9.34
CA GLY A 151 9.41 7.16 -9.30
C GLY A 151 8.82 5.76 -9.15
N ILE A 152 9.64 4.75 -8.84
CA ILE A 152 9.13 3.41 -8.53
C ILE A 152 8.88 3.31 -7.02
N ILE A 153 7.64 3.07 -6.63
CA ILE A 153 7.18 2.97 -5.24
C ILE A 153 7.48 1.57 -4.69
N PRO A 154 8.35 1.42 -3.68
CA PRO A 154 8.61 0.12 -3.07
C PRO A 154 7.45 -0.33 -2.18
N ILE A 155 6.96 -1.57 -2.34
CA ILE A 155 5.85 -2.10 -1.54
C ILE A 155 6.13 -2.08 -0.04
N ARG A 156 7.42 -2.20 0.35
CA ARG A 156 7.85 -2.11 1.74
C ARG A 156 7.54 -0.73 2.34
N VAL A 157 7.71 0.35 1.57
CA VAL A 157 7.35 1.72 1.99
C VAL A 157 5.84 1.82 2.18
N VAL A 158 5.06 1.34 1.21
CA VAL A 158 3.59 1.31 1.30
C VAL A 158 3.13 0.62 2.60
N ARG A 159 3.72 -0.53 2.92
CA ARG A 159 3.42 -1.28 4.15
C ARG A 159 3.86 -0.54 5.41
N GLN A 160 5.07 0.00 5.44
CA GLN A 160 5.61 0.71 6.61
C GLN A 160 4.79 1.96 6.95
N PHE A 161 4.37 2.72 5.94
CA PHE A 161 3.56 3.93 6.13
C PHE A 161 2.05 3.65 6.27
N ARG A 162 1.63 2.38 6.10
CA ARG A 162 0.22 1.98 6.01
C ARG A 162 -0.56 2.87 5.03
N ALA A 163 0.03 3.05 3.84
CA ALA A 163 -0.60 3.78 2.76
C ALA A 163 -1.79 2.96 2.22
N SER A 164 -2.95 3.61 2.05
CA SER A 164 -4.10 2.99 1.38
C SER A 164 -3.88 2.93 -0.12
N GLU A 165 -4.72 2.17 -0.82
CA GLU A 165 -4.74 2.16 -2.28
C GLU A 165 -4.89 3.57 -2.86
N GLU A 166 -5.77 4.41 -2.30
CA GLU A 166 -5.92 5.79 -2.80
C GLU A 166 -4.65 6.62 -2.64
N HIS A 167 -3.90 6.41 -1.55
CA HIS A 167 -2.60 7.07 -1.38
C HIS A 167 -1.60 6.61 -2.45
N VAL A 168 -1.54 5.31 -2.73
CA VAL A 168 -0.61 4.76 -3.73
C VAL A 168 -0.96 5.29 -5.13
N SER A 169 -2.25 5.29 -5.49
CA SER A 169 -2.74 5.84 -6.76
C SER A 169 -2.47 7.33 -6.90
N ALA A 170 -2.60 8.11 -5.82
CA ALA A 170 -2.26 9.53 -5.84
C ALA A 170 -0.74 9.78 -6.04
N LEU A 171 0.11 8.99 -5.37
CA LEU A 171 1.56 9.07 -5.52
C LEU A 171 2.01 8.71 -6.94
N ILE A 172 1.39 7.69 -7.52
CA ILE A 172 1.59 7.32 -8.92
C ILE A 172 1.33 8.51 -9.83
N ARG A 173 0.15 9.14 -9.71
CA ARG A 173 -0.25 10.28 -10.56
C ARG A 173 0.72 11.45 -10.42
N GLU A 174 1.15 11.72 -9.19
CA GLU A 174 2.16 12.75 -8.91
C GLU A 174 3.49 12.47 -9.63
N VAL A 175 3.94 11.22 -9.59
CA VAL A 175 5.21 10.79 -10.19
C VAL A 175 5.12 10.70 -11.72
N THR A 176 3.97 10.33 -12.28
CA THR A 176 3.76 10.27 -13.74
C THR A 176 3.43 11.63 -14.34
N GLY A 177 3.14 12.64 -13.52
CA GLY A 177 2.75 13.98 -13.97
C GLY A 177 1.32 14.06 -14.50
N GLU A 178 0.50 13.03 -14.26
CA GLU A 178 -0.91 13.00 -14.60
C GLU A 178 -1.68 13.80 -13.53
N ARG A 179 -2.03 15.06 -13.85
CA ARG A 179 -2.82 15.93 -12.97
C ARG A 179 -4.32 15.77 -13.22
#